data_AF-A0A350WVR9-F1
#
_entry.id   AF-A0A350WVR9-F1
#
_cell.length_a   1.000
_cell.length_b   1.000
_cell.length_c   1.000
_cell.angle_alpha   90.00
_cell.angle_beta   90.00
_cell.angle_gamma   90.00
#
_symmetry.space_group_name_H-M   'P 1'
#
loop_
_entity.id
_entity.type
_entity.pdbx_description
1 polymer ?
#
loop_
_entity_poly.entity_id
_entity_poly.type
_entity_poly.pdbx_seq_one_letter_code
_entity_poly.pdbx_strand_id
1 'polypeptide(L)'
;SFYYALLFTRDSFTTVPLPLFLSFLAPFLLIWSLKQMGAASTIVVANRQIFLFIVALVLILWVLIAASFSPSVFGQSFPVERARFLARTLLILALMMTGIGTGMWLPEFKFDRKITVWTPFFLFILIAAMYPIRIAYGLVQTLTPEYARRAELWDLREDYILRHAAQGETDLIIPGFPGFYGVKELDDDPTHWINQCAAQYYGVNSIRTVPVEDEFLMEALSE
;
A
#
# COMPACT_ATOMS: atom_id res chain seq x y z
N SER A 1 -15.09 0.70 14.41
CA SER A 1 -14.59 0.03 13.19
C SER A 1 -15.38 0.42 11.94
N PHE A 2 -16.71 0.29 11.94
CA PHE A 2 -17.55 0.64 10.77
C PHE A 2 -17.42 2.10 10.31
N TYR A 3 -17.30 3.06 11.23
CA TYR A 3 -17.02 4.46 10.87
C TYR A 3 -15.69 4.61 10.11
N TYR A 4 -14.65 3.87 10.51
CA TYR A 4 -13.36 3.89 9.80
C TYR A 4 -13.44 3.21 8.44
N ALA A 5 -14.26 2.16 8.30
CA ALA A 5 -14.56 1.58 6.99
C ALA A 5 -15.21 2.62 6.06
N LEU A 6 -16.15 3.43 6.55
CA LEU A 6 -16.79 4.50 5.79
C LEU A 6 -15.79 5.55 5.32
N LEU A 7 -14.98 6.05 6.25
CA LEU A 7 -13.95 7.04 5.95
C LEU A 7 -12.96 6.49 4.94
N PHE A 8 -12.50 5.25 5.10
CA PHE A 8 -11.60 4.59 4.17
C PHE A 8 -12.21 4.42 2.78
N THR A 9 -13.47 3.98 2.67
CA THR A 9 -14.13 3.82 1.37
C THR A 9 -14.27 5.19 0.69
N ARG A 10 -14.73 6.21 1.41
CA ARG A 10 -14.83 7.58 0.88
C ARG A 10 -13.46 8.08 0.41
N ASP A 11 -12.46 8.01 1.28
CA ASP A 11 -11.08 8.41 1.00
C ASP A 11 -10.51 7.68 -0.22
N SER A 12 -10.79 6.38 -0.33
CA SER A 12 -10.33 5.54 -1.44
C SER A 12 -10.85 6.03 -2.78
N PHE A 13 -12.15 6.33 -2.87
CA PHE A 13 -12.77 6.83 -4.10
C PHE A 13 -12.41 8.28 -4.42
N THR A 14 -12.01 9.09 -3.42
CA THR A 14 -11.56 10.47 -3.67
C THR A 14 -10.09 10.56 -4.06
N THR A 15 -9.22 9.75 -3.44
CA THR A 15 -7.76 9.85 -3.63
C THR A 15 -7.27 9.11 -4.85
N VAL A 16 -7.81 7.92 -5.13
CA VAL A 16 -7.35 7.05 -6.22
C VAL A 16 -8.52 6.53 -7.07
N PRO A 17 -9.37 7.42 -7.62
CA PRO A 17 -10.54 7.02 -8.39
C PRO A 17 -10.17 6.21 -9.63
N LEU A 18 -9.08 6.58 -10.31
CA LEU A 18 -8.67 5.96 -11.57
C LEU A 18 -8.22 4.50 -11.37
N PRO A 19 -7.31 4.15 -10.44
CA PRO A 19 -7.00 2.75 -10.14
C PRO A 19 -8.22 1.90 -9.81
N LEU A 20 -9.14 2.41 -8.97
CA LEU A 20 -10.34 1.68 -8.59
C LEU A 20 -11.26 1.44 -9.79
N PHE A 21 -11.44 2.47 -10.63
CA PHE A 21 -12.19 2.34 -11.88
C PHE A 21 -11.56 1.31 -12.81
N LEU A 22 -10.23 1.32 -12.96
CA LEU A 22 -9.52 0.35 -13.79
C LEU A 22 -9.64 -1.08 -13.24
N SER A 23 -9.59 -1.27 -11.92
CA SER A 23 -9.78 -2.58 -11.27
C SER A 23 -11.16 -3.17 -11.54
N PHE A 24 -12.20 -2.34 -11.64
CA PHE A 24 -13.53 -2.77 -12.06
C PHE A 24 -13.61 -3.00 -13.58
N LEU A 25 -13.07 -2.06 -14.37
CA LEU A 25 -13.23 -2.03 -15.82
C LEU A 25 -12.50 -3.16 -16.52
N ALA A 26 -11.31 -3.57 -16.04
CA ALA A 26 -10.55 -4.66 -16.65
C ALA A 26 -11.32 -5.99 -16.74
N PRO A 27 -11.77 -6.57 -15.61
CA PRO A 27 -12.52 -7.83 -15.65
C PRO A 27 -13.89 -7.67 -16.32
N PHE A 28 -14.51 -6.49 -16.19
CA PHE A 28 -15.74 -6.17 -16.92
C PHE A 28 -15.56 -6.31 -18.44
N LEU A 29 -14.58 -5.59 -19.02
CA LEU A 29 -14.31 -5.61 -20.46
C LEU A 29 -13.85 -6.99 -20.93
N LEU A 30 -13.07 -7.71 -20.11
CA LEU A 30 -12.62 -9.06 -20.44
C LEU A 30 -13.79 -10.04 -20.53
N ILE A 31 -14.64 -10.10 -19.51
CA ILE A 31 -15.77 -11.03 -19.49
C ILE A 31 -16.80 -10.65 -20.57
N TRP A 32 -17.05 -9.36 -20.73
CA TRP A 32 -17.95 -8.88 -21.77
C TRP A 32 -17.42 -9.21 -23.19
N SER A 33 -16.11 -9.03 -23.45
CA SER A 33 -15.52 -9.36 -24.75
C SER A 33 -15.55 -10.86 -25.05
N LEU A 34 -15.22 -11.71 -24.07
CA LEU A 34 -15.34 -13.17 -24.18
C LEU A 34 -16.77 -13.63 -24.50
N LYS A 35 -17.78 -12.94 -23.93
CA LYS A 35 -19.19 -13.16 -24.25
C LYS A 35 -19.52 -12.79 -25.70
N GLN A 36 -19.10 -11.62 -26.18
CA GLN A 36 -19.34 -11.21 -27.57
C GLN A 36 -18.68 -12.13 -28.62
N MET A 37 -17.52 -12.69 -28.27
CA MET A 37 -16.81 -13.67 -29.11
C MET A 37 -17.49 -15.04 -29.17
N GLY A 38 -18.54 -15.28 -28.37
CA GLY A 38 -19.23 -16.57 -28.26
C GLY A 38 -18.44 -17.63 -27.48
N ALA A 39 -17.26 -17.28 -26.95
CA ALA A 39 -16.42 -18.16 -26.14
C ALA A 39 -17.04 -18.47 -24.76
N ALA A 40 -17.89 -17.57 -24.25
CA ALA A 40 -18.58 -17.73 -22.96
C ALA A 40 -20.01 -18.29 -23.08
N SER A 41 -20.40 -18.88 -24.22
CA SER A 41 -21.77 -19.38 -24.49
C SER A 41 -22.25 -20.50 -23.55
N THR A 42 -21.39 -21.01 -22.66
CA THR A 42 -21.70 -22.08 -21.70
C THR A 42 -22.07 -21.59 -20.30
N ILE A 43 -21.87 -20.32 -19.95
CA ILE A 43 -22.14 -19.79 -18.60
C ILE A 43 -23.43 -18.97 -18.61
N VAL A 44 -24.56 -19.66 -18.49
CA VAL A 44 -25.88 -19.03 -18.31
C VAL A 44 -26.16 -18.89 -16.81
N VAL A 45 -25.79 -17.75 -16.24
CA VAL A 45 -26.15 -17.40 -14.85
C VAL A 45 -27.39 -16.53 -14.87
N ALA A 46 -28.37 -16.83 -14.01
CA ALA A 46 -29.58 -16.02 -13.91
C ALA A 46 -29.24 -14.61 -13.38
N ASN A 47 -29.80 -13.57 -14.00
CA ASN A 47 -29.59 -12.17 -13.59
C ASN A 47 -29.83 -11.94 -12.08
N ARG A 48 -30.82 -12.64 -11.51
CA ARG A 48 -31.11 -12.60 -10.07
C ARG A 48 -29.92 -13.07 -9.22
N GLN A 49 -29.22 -14.13 -9.63
CA GLN A 49 -28.06 -14.66 -8.91
C GLN A 49 -26.88 -13.69 -8.96
N ILE A 50 -26.62 -13.07 -10.12
CA ILE A 50 -25.57 -12.05 -10.26
C ILE A 50 -25.86 -10.85 -9.35
N PHE A 51 -27.10 -10.35 -9.36
CA PHE A 51 -27.49 -9.24 -8.50
C PHE A 51 -27.33 -9.58 -7.01
N LEU A 52 -27.82 -10.74 -6.58
CA LEU A 52 -27.67 -11.19 -5.19
C LEU A 52 -26.19 -11.37 -4.81
N PHE A 53 -25.36 -11.88 -5.73
CA PHE A 53 -23.92 -12.00 -5.54
C PHE A 53 -23.26 -10.63 -5.32
N ILE A 54 -23.57 -9.63 -6.17
CA ILE A 54 -23.01 -8.27 -6.04
C ILE A 54 -23.43 -7.64 -4.69
N VAL A 55 -24.70 -7.75 -4.32
CA VAL A 55 -25.19 -7.23 -3.03
C VAL A 55 -24.50 -7.92 -1.85
N ALA A 56 -24.43 -9.26 -1.87
CA ALA A 56 -23.74 -10.02 -0.83
C ALA A 56 -22.26 -9.66 -0.74
N LEU A 57 -21.58 -9.50 -1.88
CA LEU A 57 -20.18 -9.12 -1.96
C LEU A 57 -19.92 -7.74 -1.33
N VAL A 58 -20.76 -6.74 -1.62
CA VAL A 58 -20.62 -5.39 -1.02
C VAL A 58 -20.81 -5.44 0.50
N LEU A 59 -21.80 -6.20 0.99
CA LEU A 59 -22.04 -6.34 2.44
C LEU A 59 -20.89 -7.06 3.14
N ILE A 60 -20.41 -8.17 2.58
CA ILE A 60 -19.28 -8.94 3.12
C ILE A 60 -18.02 -8.08 3.13
N LEU A 61 -17.74 -7.38 2.02
CA LEU A 61 -16.60 -6.47 1.91
C LEU A 61 -16.62 -5.42 3.02
N TRP A 62 -17.77 -4.79 3.23
CA TRP A 62 -17.94 -3.77 4.26
C TRP A 62 -17.58 -4.29 5.65
N VAL A 63 -18.08 -5.48 6.00
CA VAL A 63 -17.79 -6.14 7.28
C VAL A 63 -16.31 -6.49 7.40
N LEU A 64 -15.70 -7.03 6.35
CA LEU A 64 -14.28 -7.39 6.35
C LEU A 64 -13.36 -6.17 6.47
N ILE A 65 -13.66 -5.08 5.76
CA ILE A 65 -12.93 -3.80 5.91
C ILE A 65 -13.08 -3.30 7.34
N ALA A 66 -14.29 -3.29 7.90
CA ALA A 66 -14.50 -2.86 9.27
C ALA A 66 -13.71 -3.73 10.26
N ALA A 67 -13.73 -5.05 10.10
CA ALA A 67 -12.96 -5.97 10.93
C ALA A 67 -11.44 -5.70 10.84
N SER A 68 -10.92 -5.40 9.64
CA SER A 68 -9.50 -5.08 9.45
C SER A 68 -9.04 -3.84 10.22
N PHE A 69 -9.96 -2.93 10.54
CA PHE A 69 -9.69 -1.72 11.33
C PHE A 69 -9.97 -1.87 12.82
N SER A 70 -10.28 -3.09 13.29
CA SER A 70 -10.46 -3.36 14.72
C SER A 70 -9.23 -2.94 15.56
N PRO A 71 -7.98 -3.27 15.17
CA PRO A 71 -6.80 -2.87 15.96
C PRO A 71 -6.63 -1.35 16.07
N SER A 72 -6.92 -0.60 15.00
CA SER A 72 -6.81 0.86 15.00
C SER A 72 -7.85 1.52 15.90
N VAL A 73 -9.06 0.95 15.96
CA VAL A 73 -10.10 1.40 16.92
C VAL A 73 -9.66 1.15 18.35
N PHE A 74 -9.05 -0.02 18.62
CA PHE A 74 -8.49 -0.32 19.93
C PHE A 74 -7.38 0.67 20.30
N GLY A 75 -6.49 0.99 19.35
CA GLY A 75 -5.46 2.02 19.48
C GLY A 75 -5.97 3.46 19.35
N GLN A 76 -7.29 3.69 19.37
CA GLN A 76 -7.96 4.99 19.34
C GLN A 76 -7.49 5.95 18.22
N SER A 77 -7.03 5.41 17.11
CA SER A 77 -6.46 6.18 16.00
C SER A 77 -6.99 5.66 14.67
N PHE A 78 -7.17 6.57 13.69
CA PHE A 78 -7.47 6.13 12.34
C PHE A 78 -6.24 5.40 11.77
N PRO A 79 -6.41 4.26 11.06
CA PRO A 79 -5.28 3.49 10.54
C PRO A 79 -4.34 4.37 9.72
N VAL A 80 -3.06 4.32 10.07
CA VAL A 80 -1.96 4.86 9.26
C VAL A 80 -1.97 4.20 7.88
N GLU A 81 -1.43 4.87 6.87
CA GLU A 81 -1.54 4.44 5.46
C GLU A 81 -1.10 2.99 5.23
N ARG A 82 0.01 2.56 5.86
CA ARG A 82 0.51 1.18 5.80
C ARG A 82 -0.48 0.14 6.34
N ALA A 83 -1.27 0.50 7.36
CA ALA A 83 -2.27 -0.40 7.94
C ALA A 83 -3.53 -0.53 7.06
N ARG A 84 -3.72 0.36 6.07
CA ARG A 84 -4.86 0.31 5.14
C ARG A 84 -4.68 -0.69 4.00
N PHE A 85 -3.50 -1.32 3.89
CA PHE A 85 -3.17 -2.24 2.80
C PHE A 85 -4.19 -3.39 2.66
N LEU A 86 -4.53 -4.06 3.77
CA LEU A 86 -5.50 -5.18 3.73
C LEU A 86 -6.88 -4.73 3.24
N ALA A 87 -7.40 -3.62 3.76
CA ALA A 87 -8.68 -3.05 3.34
C ALA A 87 -8.67 -2.66 1.85
N ARG A 88 -7.55 -2.12 1.35
CA ARG A 88 -7.37 -1.77 -0.06
C ARG A 88 -7.38 -3.00 -0.95
N THR A 89 -6.67 -4.06 -0.57
CA THR A 89 -6.65 -5.31 -1.32
C THR A 89 -8.04 -5.93 -1.41
N LEU A 90 -8.78 -5.96 -0.29
CA LEU A 90 -10.17 -6.45 -0.27
C LEU A 90 -11.08 -5.62 -1.19
N LEU A 91 -10.95 -4.28 -1.17
CA LEU A 91 -11.72 -3.38 -2.04
C LEU A 91 -11.43 -3.65 -3.52
N ILE A 92 -10.16 -3.81 -3.90
CA ILE A 92 -9.76 -4.10 -5.28
C ILE A 92 -10.34 -5.45 -5.72
N LEU A 93 -10.22 -6.49 -4.90
CA LEU A 93 -10.78 -7.81 -5.21
C LEU A 93 -12.30 -7.75 -5.41
N ALA A 94 -13.01 -7.03 -4.53
CA ALA A 94 -14.44 -6.87 -4.66
C ALA A 94 -14.82 -6.09 -5.94
N LEU A 95 -14.09 -5.02 -6.28
CA LEU A 95 -14.30 -4.29 -7.54
C LEU A 95 -14.03 -5.16 -8.77
N MET A 96 -13.03 -6.04 -8.71
CA MET A 96 -12.78 -6.98 -9.80
C MET A 96 -13.94 -7.97 -9.94
N MET A 97 -14.42 -8.54 -8.84
CA MET A 97 -15.54 -9.49 -8.83
C MET A 97 -16.87 -8.84 -9.25
N THR A 98 -17.12 -7.57 -8.88
CA THR A 98 -18.29 -6.84 -9.39
C THR A 98 -18.16 -6.52 -10.87
N GLY A 99 -16.94 -6.23 -11.36
CA GLY A 99 -16.66 -6.11 -12.79
C GLY A 99 -17.00 -7.38 -13.56
N ILE A 100 -16.56 -8.54 -13.07
CA ILE A 100 -16.93 -9.86 -13.63
C ILE A 100 -18.44 -10.03 -13.69
N GLY A 101 -19.14 -9.84 -12.56
CA GLY A 101 -20.59 -9.99 -12.48
C GLY A 101 -21.34 -9.07 -13.45
N THR A 102 -20.92 -7.80 -13.54
CA THR A 102 -21.52 -6.82 -14.44
C THR A 102 -21.27 -7.18 -15.91
N GLY A 103 -20.08 -7.70 -16.23
CA GLY A 103 -19.73 -8.17 -17.58
C GLY A 103 -20.60 -9.35 -18.02
N MET A 104 -20.95 -10.25 -17.10
CA MET A 104 -21.89 -11.35 -17.35
C MET A 104 -23.33 -10.85 -17.55
N TRP A 105 -23.74 -9.83 -16.79
CA TRP A 105 -25.11 -9.30 -16.77
C TRP A 105 -25.50 -8.59 -18.08
N LEU A 106 -24.56 -7.87 -18.72
CA LEU A 106 -24.87 -7.12 -19.94
C LEU A 106 -25.19 -8.03 -21.14
N PRO A 107 -26.24 -7.72 -21.93
CA PRO A 107 -26.62 -8.53 -23.09
C PRO A 107 -25.57 -8.49 -24.22
N GLU A 108 -25.64 -9.50 -25.09
CA GLU A 108 -24.85 -9.53 -26.33
C GLU A 108 -25.31 -8.41 -27.27
N PHE A 109 -24.36 -7.74 -27.92
CA PHE A 109 -24.64 -6.68 -28.88
C PHE A 109 -24.29 -7.17 -30.28
N LYS A 110 -25.20 -6.97 -31.24
CA LYS A 110 -25.01 -7.33 -32.65
C LYS A 110 -24.20 -6.26 -33.41
N PHE A 111 -23.02 -5.89 -32.90
CA PHE A 111 -22.13 -4.93 -33.57
C PHE A 111 -21.05 -5.64 -34.38
N ASP A 112 -20.44 -4.94 -35.35
CA ASP A 112 -19.39 -5.48 -36.21
C ASP A 112 -18.17 -5.93 -35.37
N ARG A 113 -17.96 -7.25 -35.31
CA ARG A 113 -17.25 -7.96 -34.23
C ARG A 113 -15.76 -7.62 -34.10
N LYS A 114 -15.09 -7.16 -35.16
CA LYS A 114 -13.63 -7.07 -35.18
C LYS A 114 -13.08 -5.71 -34.74
N ILE A 115 -13.74 -4.60 -35.06
CA ILE A 115 -13.21 -3.26 -34.74
C ILE A 115 -13.73 -2.80 -33.37
N THR A 116 -14.97 -3.16 -33.00
CA THR A 116 -15.63 -2.62 -31.80
C THR A 116 -15.11 -3.19 -30.48
N VAL A 117 -14.55 -4.41 -30.47
CA VAL A 117 -14.13 -5.08 -29.22
C VAL A 117 -12.68 -4.77 -28.83
N TRP A 118 -11.77 -4.66 -29.82
CA TRP A 118 -10.34 -4.48 -29.54
C TRP A 118 -9.96 -3.03 -29.23
N THR A 119 -10.63 -2.05 -29.82
CA THR A 119 -10.37 -0.62 -29.55
C THR A 119 -10.49 -0.24 -28.07
N PRO A 120 -11.60 -0.54 -27.35
CA PRO A 120 -11.70 -0.19 -25.93
C PRO A 120 -10.69 -0.96 -25.06
N PHE A 121 -10.36 -2.20 -25.43
CA PHE A 121 -9.40 -3.01 -24.70
C PHE A 121 -7.97 -2.47 -24.85
N PHE A 122 -7.58 -2.07 -26.06
CA PHE A 122 -6.28 -1.45 -26.31
C PHE A 122 -6.13 -0.11 -25.59
N LEU A 123 -7.16 0.75 -25.65
CA LEU A 123 -7.18 2.01 -24.90
C LEU A 123 -7.10 1.77 -23.39
N PHE A 124 -7.80 0.75 -22.89
CA PHE A 124 -7.73 0.35 -21.49
C PHE A 124 -6.31 -0.06 -21.09
N ILE A 125 -5.66 -0.94 -21.86
CA ILE A 125 -4.28 -1.37 -21.60
C ILE A 125 -3.33 -0.17 -21.59
N LEU A 126 -3.47 0.73 -22.57
CA LEU A 126 -2.63 1.93 -22.66
C LEU A 126 -2.75 2.80 -21.40
N ILE A 127 -3.98 3.10 -20.96
CA ILE A 127 -4.24 3.89 -19.76
C ILE A 127 -3.72 3.16 -18.50
N ALA A 128 -3.99 1.86 -18.39
CA ALA A 128 -3.59 1.03 -17.27
C ALA A 128 -2.06 0.88 -17.16
N ALA A 129 -1.34 0.93 -18.28
CA ALA A 129 0.13 0.91 -18.30
C ALA A 129 0.74 2.29 -18.04
N MET A 130 0.18 3.36 -18.61
CA MET A 130 0.71 4.72 -18.46
C MET A 130 0.58 5.25 -17.02
N TYR A 131 -0.52 4.92 -16.33
CA TYR A 131 -0.76 5.39 -14.98
C TYR A 131 0.34 4.98 -13.97
N PRO A 132 0.66 3.69 -13.77
CA PRO A 132 1.70 3.28 -12.82
C PRO A 132 3.07 3.81 -13.23
N ILE A 133 3.38 3.94 -14.52
CA ILE A 133 4.64 4.55 -14.99
C ILE A 133 4.73 6.00 -14.54
N ARG A 134 3.66 6.79 -14.71
CA ARG A 134 3.63 8.19 -14.25
C ARG A 134 3.84 8.29 -12.74
N ILE A 135 3.18 7.45 -11.96
CA ILE A 135 3.32 7.44 -10.50
C ILE A 135 4.73 7.01 -10.10
N ALA A 136 5.28 5.95 -10.69
CA ALA A 136 6.62 5.48 -10.43
C ALA A 136 7.67 6.54 -10.75
N TYR A 137 7.54 7.23 -11.89
CA TYR A 137 8.42 8.33 -12.26
C TYR A 137 8.37 9.48 -11.24
N GLY A 138 7.16 9.87 -10.82
CA GLY A 138 6.99 10.89 -9.78
C GLY A 138 7.62 10.47 -8.45
N LEU A 139 7.46 9.21 -8.05
CA LEU A 139 8.05 8.65 -6.84
C LEU A 139 9.59 8.69 -6.87
N VAL A 140 10.17 8.31 -8.01
CA VAL A 140 11.63 8.31 -8.21
C VAL A 140 12.20 9.72 -8.11
N GLN A 141 11.49 10.73 -8.62
CA GLN A 141 11.98 12.10 -8.55
C GLN A 141 11.82 12.74 -7.17
N THR A 142 10.76 12.37 -6.43
CA THR A 142 10.39 13.08 -5.20
C THR A 142 10.89 12.39 -3.93
N LEU A 143 10.80 11.06 -3.83
CA LEU A 143 11.08 10.33 -2.59
C LEU A 143 12.42 9.57 -2.62
N THR A 144 12.91 9.16 -3.79
CA THR A 144 14.16 8.40 -3.87
C THR A 144 15.37 9.14 -3.30
N PRO A 145 15.56 10.46 -3.51
CA PRO A 145 16.68 11.17 -2.90
C PRO A 145 16.64 11.14 -1.37
N GLU A 146 15.46 11.32 -0.78
CA GLU A 146 15.27 11.27 0.67
C GLU A 146 15.52 9.85 1.22
N TYR A 147 15.03 8.82 0.53
CA TYR A 147 15.26 7.41 0.92
C TYR A 147 16.73 7.01 0.79
N ALA A 148 17.40 7.44 -0.28
CA ALA A 148 18.83 7.18 -0.48
C ALA A 148 19.65 7.84 0.63
N ARG A 149 19.36 9.11 0.94
CA ARG A 149 20.01 9.83 2.03
C ARG A 149 19.80 9.14 3.38
N ARG A 150 18.60 8.64 3.61
CA ARG A 150 18.29 7.96 4.87
C ARG A 150 18.95 6.60 5.00
N ALA A 151 19.05 5.85 3.91
CA ALA A 151 19.79 4.60 3.88
C ALA A 151 21.28 4.86 4.21
N GLU A 152 21.87 5.89 3.60
CA GLU A 152 23.24 6.32 3.91
C GLU A 152 23.44 6.66 5.40
N LEU A 153 22.49 7.38 6.01
CA LEU A 153 22.54 7.67 7.45
C LEU A 153 22.42 6.42 8.33
N TRP A 154 21.66 5.41 7.91
CA TRP A 154 21.60 4.14 8.62
C TRP A 154 22.90 3.35 8.49
N ASP A 155 23.49 3.30 7.30
CA ASP A 155 24.77 2.63 7.05
C ASP A 155 25.88 3.29 7.88
N LEU A 156 25.98 4.62 7.87
CA LEU A 156 26.97 5.35 8.67
C LEU A 156 26.78 5.14 10.17
N ARG A 157 25.54 5.08 10.65
CA ARG A 157 25.26 4.80 12.06
C ARG A 157 25.62 3.39 12.46
N GLU A 158 25.39 2.42 11.58
CA GLU A 158 25.84 1.05 11.81
C GLU A 158 27.37 1.00 11.91
N ASP A 159 28.07 1.63 10.97
CA ASP A 159 29.54 1.72 11.00
C ASP A 159 30.05 2.41 12.27
N TYR A 160 29.39 3.50 12.70
CA TYR A 160 29.70 4.19 13.96
C TYR A 160 29.59 3.23 15.16
N ILE A 161 28.45 2.54 15.29
CA ILE A 161 28.21 1.60 16.40
C ILE A 161 29.25 0.48 16.41
N LEU A 162 29.53 -0.11 15.24
CA LEU A 162 30.48 -1.22 15.12
C LEU A 162 31.91 -0.78 15.46
N ARG A 163 32.33 0.42 15.04
CA ARG A 163 33.65 0.98 15.38
C ARG A 163 33.81 1.19 16.88
N HIS A 164 32.83 1.82 17.53
CA HIS A 164 32.88 2.06 18.98
C HIS A 164 32.82 0.76 19.79
N ALA A 165 31.96 -0.19 19.38
CA ALA A 165 31.92 -1.52 20.00
C ALA A 165 33.25 -2.26 19.86
N ALA A 166 33.92 -2.18 18.70
CA ALA A 166 35.22 -2.80 18.47
C ALA A 166 36.35 -2.16 19.31
N GLN A 167 36.20 -0.91 19.74
CA GLN A 167 37.10 -0.23 20.68
C GLN A 167 36.85 -0.66 22.14
N GLY A 168 35.87 -1.52 22.40
CA GLY A 168 35.52 -2.02 23.73
C GLY A 168 34.51 -1.13 24.46
N GLU A 169 33.93 -0.13 23.79
CA GLU A 169 32.83 0.64 24.36
C GLU A 169 31.58 -0.22 24.47
N THR A 170 30.90 -0.14 25.61
CA THR A 170 29.71 -0.96 25.89
C THR A 170 28.47 -0.12 26.18
N ASP A 171 28.61 1.17 26.47
CA ASP A 171 27.49 2.09 26.68
C ASP A 171 27.59 3.21 25.65
N LEU A 172 26.92 3.02 24.51
CA LEU A 172 27.10 3.88 23.34
C LEU A 172 26.16 5.09 23.38
N ILE A 173 26.74 6.26 23.08
CA ILE A 173 26.00 7.49 22.83
C ILE A 173 26.20 7.83 21.36
N ILE A 174 25.13 7.78 20.58
CA ILE A 174 25.20 7.93 19.13
C ILE A 174 24.45 9.17 18.65
N PRO A 175 24.82 9.78 17.51
CA PRO A 175 24.01 10.79 16.86
C PRO A 175 22.60 10.26 16.52
N GLY A 176 21.57 10.93 17.02
CA GLY A 176 20.17 10.63 16.73
C GLY A 176 19.66 11.41 15.53
N PHE A 177 18.73 10.82 14.79
CA PHE A 177 17.99 11.52 13.74
C PHE A 177 16.52 11.09 13.71
N PRO A 178 15.59 12.00 13.38
CA PRO A 178 14.16 11.79 13.56
C PRO A 178 13.65 10.68 12.65
N GLY A 179 12.88 9.74 13.19
CA GLY A 179 12.28 8.62 12.45
C GLY A 179 11.37 9.05 11.29
N PHE A 180 11.16 8.15 10.33
CA PHE A 180 10.48 8.45 9.08
C PHE A 180 8.98 8.09 9.09
N TYR A 181 8.10 8.95 8.57
CA TYR A 181 6.64 8.75 8.58
C TYR A 181 6.05 8.29 9.93
N GLY A 182 6.51 8.92 11.02
CA GLY A 182 6.05 8.59 12.38
C GLY A 182 6.44 7.17 12.84
N VAL A 183 7.39 6.53 12.17
CA VAL A 183 8.09 5.37 12.72
C VAL A 183 9.05 5.89 13.78
N LYS A 184 8.96 5.33 14.99
CA LYS A 184 9.87 5.68 16.09
C LYS A 184 11.25 5.09 15.79
N GLU A 185 12.30 5.85 16.10
CA GLU A 185 13.70 5.48 15.93
C GLU A 185 14.38 5.34 17.31
N LEU A 186 15.67 5.04 17.35
CA LEU A 186 16.47 5.12 18.57
C LEU A 186 16.28 6.47 19.27
N ASP A 187 16.21 6.43 20.60
CA ASP A 187 15.82 7.55 21.45
C ASP A 187 16.88 7.90 22.50
N ASP A 188 16.69 9.00 23.24
CA ASP A 188 17.59 9.45 24.30
C ASP A 188 17.52 8.57 25.58
N ASP A 189 16.39 7.90 25.79
CA ASP A 189 16.17 6.93 26.86
C ASP A 189 16.79 5.56 26.50
N PRO A 190 17.89 5.13 27.16
CA PRO A 190 18.51 3.83 26.90
C PRO A 190 17.59 2.65 27.23
N THR A 191 16.55 2.86 28.05
CA THR A 191 15.56 1.83 28.39
C THR A 191 14.39 1.78 27.41
N HIS A 192 14.36 2.65 26.39
CA HIS A 192 13.38 2.54 25.33
C HIS A 192 13.53 1.21 24.58
N TRP A 193 12.43 0.54 24.26
CA TRP A 193 12.46 -0.84 23.72
C TRP A 193 13.27 -0.97 22.43
N ILE A 194 13.26 0.04 21.56
CA ILE A 194 14.06 0.06 20.32
C ILE A 194 15.56 0.06 20.66
N ASN A 195 15.95 0.87 21.65
CA ASN A 195 17.34 0.97 22.09
C ASN A 195 17.82 -0.33 22.72
N GLN A 196 16.99 -0.97 23.55
CA GLN A 196 17.30 -2.28 24.12
C GLN A 196 17.49 -3.34 23.03
N CYS A 197 16.59 -3.37 22.03
CA CYS A 197 16.71 -4.30 20.92
C CYS A 197 17.98 -4.05 20.10
N ALA A 198 18.34 -2.79 19.84
CA ALA A 198 19.56 -2.45 19.14
C ALA A 198 20.82 -2.80 19.95
N ALA A 199 20.85 -2.47 21.25
CA ALA A 199 21.96 -2.80 22.14
C ALA A 199 22.22 -4.32 22.18
N GLN A 200 21.15 -5.11 22.29
CA GLN A 200 21.22 -6.57 22.24
C GLN A 200 21.74 -7.07 20.88
N TYR A 201 21.28 -6.47 19.77
CA TYR A 201 21.73 -6.85 18.42
C TYR A 201 23.22 -6.59 18.22
N TYR A 202 23.71 -5.43 18.65
CA TYR A 202 25.12 -5.04 18.52
C TYR A 202 26.03 -5.60 19.62
N GLY A 203 25.49 -6.30 20.62
CA GLY A 203 26.28 -6.90 21.70
C GLY A 203 26.85 -5.89 22.70
N VAL A 204 26.21 -4.74 22.87
CA VAL A 204 26.60 -3.68 23.82
C VAL A 204 25.59 -3.60 24.99
N ASN A 205 25.98 -3.00 26.12
CA ASN A 205 25.14 -2.88 27.31
C ASN A 205 23.98 -1.89 27.11
N SER A 206 24.26 -0.74 26.49
CA SER A 206 23.24 0.27 26.22
C SER A 206 23.56 1.09 24.96
N ILE A 207 22.49 1.59 24.33
CA ILE A 207 22.56 2.56 23.24
C ILE A 207 21.58 3.68 23.59
N ARG A 208 22.01 4.93 23.42
CA ARG A 208 21.11 6.09 23.44
C ARG A 208 21.52 7.13 22.43
N THR A 209 20.56 7.91 21.98
CA THR A 209 20.82 8.98 21.03
C THR A 209 21.01 10.33 21.70
N VAL A 210 21.80 11.19 21.09
CA VAL A 210 21.83 12.62 21.37
C VAL A 210 21.35 13.40 20.15
N PRO A 211 20.62 14.52 20.34
CA PRO A 211 20.19 15.34 19.23
C PRO A 211 21.41 15.98 18.54
N VAL A 212 21.45 15.88 17.22
CA VAL A 212 22.43 16.54 16.35
C VAL A 212 21.66 17.30 15.29
N GLU A 213 22.10 18.52 14.95
CA GLU A 213 21.47 19.28 13.87
C GLU A 213 21.72 18.58 12.52
N ASP A 214 20.72 18.59 11.64
CA ASP A 214 20.74 17.82 10.38
C ASP A 214 21.97 18.13 9.51
N GLU A 215 22.51 19.36 9.59
CA GLU A 215 23.70 19.77 8.84
C GLU A 215 24.99 19.10 9.32
N PHE A 216 25.08 18.71 10.59
CA PHE A 216 26.25 18.05 11.18
C PHE A 216 26.10 16.53 11.27
N LEU A 217 24.93 15.98 10.93
CA LEU A 217 24.62 14.57 11.17
C LEU A 217 25.57 13.62 10.43
N MET A 218 25.93 13.93 9.18
CA MET A 218 26.88 13.10 8.43
C MET A 218 28.27 13.13 9.02
N GLU A 219 28.72 14.32 9.41
CA GLU A 219 30.04 14.50 10.00
C GLU A 219 30.11 13.74 11.33
N ALA A 220 29.13 13.93 12.21
CA ALA A 220 29.04 13.26 13.50
C ALA A 220 29.00 11.72 13.41
N LEU A 221 28.40 11.16 12.35
CA LEU A 221 28.39 9.71 12.14
C LEU A 221 29.65 9.17 11.44
N SER A 222 30.39 10.05 10.76
CA SER A 222 31.62 9.69 10.03
C SER A 222 32.87 9.74 10.90
N GLU A 223 32.85 10.51 11.98
CA GLU A 223 33.91 10.51 13.02
C GLU A 223 34.11 9.14 13.65
#